data_AF-A0A950AAF4-F1
#
_entry.id   AF-A0A950AAF4-F1
#
_cell.length_a   1.000
_cell.length_b   1.000
_cell.length_c   1.000
_cell.angle_alpha   90.00
_cell.angle_beta   90.00
_cell.angle_gamma   90.00
#
_symmetry.space_group_name_H-M   'P 1'
#
loop_
_entity.id
_entity.type
_entity.pdbx_description
1 polymer ?
#
loop_
_entity_poly.entity_id
_entity_poly.type
_entity_poly.pdbx_seq_one_letter_code
_entity_poly.pdbx_strand_id
1 'polypeptide(L)'
;MDSAQEKKPASFGNIDRLVEEIPNKYLLVNTARVRAQQLVNGAEPMVEEANPEKAVSTAFSEIAASRLDVSTEPQPPQQENVEPLDIEE
;
A
#
# COMPACT_ATOMS: atom_id res chain seq x y z
N MET A 1 30.01 23.16 2.04
CA MET A 1 28.74 23.36 1.34
C MET A 1 28.24 21.96 1.02
N ASP A 2 27.36 21.45 1.88
CA ASP A 2 26.77 20.12 1.74
C ASP A 2 25.89 20.11 0.49
N SER A 3 26.25 19.30 -0.49
CA SER A 3 25.45 19.11 -1.69
C SER A 3 24.20 18.33 -1.30
N ALA A 4 23.09 19.03 -1.13
CA ALA A 4 21.77 18.43 -1.00
C ALA A 4 21.51 17.57 -2.24
N GLN A 5 21.61 16.25 -2.08
CA GLN A 5 21.14 15.29 -3.07
C GLN A 5 19.64 15.51 -3.24
N GLU A 6 19.23 16.01 -4.41
CA GLU A 6 17.85 15.94 -4.89
C GLU A 6 17.44 14.45 -4.87
N LYS A 7 16.75 14.05 -3.80
CA LYS A 7 16.12 12.72 -3.71
C LYS A 7 15.03 12.66 -4.76
N LYS A 8 15.36 12.11 -5.92
CA LYS A 8 14.45 11.79 -7.01
C LYS A 8 13.21 11.11 -6.40
N PRO A 9 11.98 11.59 -6.65
CA PRO A 9 10.81 10.94 -6.08
C PRO A 9 10.83 9.49 -6.54
N ALA A 10 10.62 8.56 -5.61
CA ALA A 10 10.51 7.13 -5.89
C ALA A 10 9.40 6.95 -6.93
N SER A 11 9.79 6.95 -8.20
CA SER A 11 8.98 6.40 -9.27
C SER A 11 8.87 4.95 -8.89
N PHE A 12 7.65 4.47 -8.68
CA PHE A 12 7.34 3.06 -8.41
C PHE A 12 7.78 2.11 -9.54
N GLY A 13 8.50 2.65 -10.54
CA GLY A 13 9.15 1.88 -11.56
C GLY A 13 8.15 1.38 -12.57
N ASN A 14 8.69 0.94 -13.69
CA ASN A 14 7.95 0.47 -14.85
C ASN A 14 6.73 -0.41 -14.48
N ILE A 15 5.55 -0.07 -15.02
CA ILE A 15 4.31 -0.84 -14.88
C ILE A 15 4.49 -2.32 -15.23
N ASP A 16 5.41 -2.63 -16.16
CA ASP A 16 5.73 -4.01 -16.55
C ASP A 16 6.17 -4.85 -15.33
N ARG A 17 6.98 -4.27 -14.42
CA ARG A 17 7.42 -4.98 -13.21
C ARG A 17 6.27 -5.23 -12.23
N LEU A 18 5.34 -4.30 -12.13
CA LEU A 18 4.17 -4.48 -11.26
C LEU A 18 3.25 -5.59 -11.80
N VAL A 19 3.18 -5.75 -13.12
CA VAL A 19 2.41 -6.81 -13.77
C VAL A 19 3.14 -8.16 -13.70
N GLU A 20 4.48 -8.19 -13.64
CA GLU A 20 5.23 -9.42 -13.33
C GLU A 20 4.87 -9.97 -11.93
N GLU A 21 4.73 -9.10 -10.93
CA GLU A 21 4.30 -9.48 -9.58
C GLU A 21 2.81 -9.80 -9.48
N ILE A 22 1.95 -9.02 -10.15
CA ILE A 22 0.50 -9.22 -10.17
C ILE A 22 0.01 -9.21 -11.64
N PRO A 23 -0.04 -10.39 -12.30
CA PRO A 23 -0.35 -10.50 -13.74
C PRO A 23 -1.74 -10.01 -14.14
N ASN A 24 -2.68 -9.92 -13.18
CA ASN A 24 -4.00 -9.37 -13.42
C ASN A 24 -4.01 -7.87 -13.09
N LYS A 25 -4.08 -7.02 -14.12
CA LYS A 25 -4.13 -5.56 -13.99
C LYS A 25 -5.25 -5.03 -13.08
N TYR A 26 -6.40 -5.70 -13.03
CA TYR A 26 -7.51 -5.29 -12.17
C TYR A 26 -7.21 -5.63 -10.71
N LEU A 27 -6.61 -6.80 -10.48
CA LEU A 27 -6.13 -7.18 -9.16
C LEU A 27 -5.01 -6.24 -8.70
N LEU A 28 -4.04 -5.92 -9.56
CA LEU A 28 -2.97 -4.98 -9.27
C LEU A 28 -3.52 -3.62 -8.77
N VAL A 29 -4.48 -3.05 -9.51
CA VAL A 29 -5.10 -1.78 -9.14
C VAL A 29 -5.88 -1.90 -7.83
N ASN A 30 -6.63 -2.98 -7.62
CA ASN A 30 -7.38 -3.19 -6.39
C ASN A 30 -6.46 -3.40 -5.18
N THR A 31 -5.38 -4.18 -5.32
CA THR A 31 -4.37 -4.38 -4.28
C THR A 31 -3.72 -3.05 -3.90
N ALA A 32 -3.28 -2.26 -4.88
CA ALA A 32 -2.69 -0.95 -4.63
C ALA A 32 -3.67 0.00 -3.94
N ARG A 33 -4.95 0.02 -4.35
CA ARG A 33 -6.01 0.80 -3.70
C ARG A 33 -6.20 0.40 -2.23
N VAL A 34 -6.41 -0.89 -1.97
CA VAL A 34 -6.65 -1.41 -0.61
C VAL A 34 -5.45 -1.09 0.29
N ARG A 35 -4.23 -1.33 -0.20
CA ARG A 35 -3.03 -1.04 0.56
C ARG A 35 -2.82 0.46 0.80
N ALA A 36 -3.08 1.31 -0.20
CA ALA A 36 -3.02 2.76 -0.01
C ALA A 36 -4.01 3.24 1.06
N GLN A 37 -5.21 2.65 1.14
CA GLN A 37 -6.15 2.97 2.21
C GLN A 37 -5.63 2.56 3.59
N GLN A 38 -4.98 1.41 3.71
CA GLN A 38 -4.35 0.99 4.97
C GLN A 38 -3.27 1.98 5.40
N LEU A 39 -2.43 2.44 4.46
CA LEU A 39 -1.40 3.44 4.73
C LEU A 39 -1.99 4.78 5.18
N VAL A 40 -3.08 5.24 4.53
CA VAL A 40 -3.82 6.44 4.96
C VAL A 40 -4.42 6.27 6.36
N ASN A 41 -4.86 5.06 6.71
CA ASN A 41 -5.39 4.72 8.02
C ASN A 41 -4.30 4.52 9.09
N GLY A 42 -3.02 4.77 8.77
CA GLY A 42 -1.91 4.71 9.73
C GLY A 42 -1.17 3.37 9.79
N ALA A 43 -1.41 2.44 8.85
CA ALA A 43 -0.59 1.25 8.74
C ALA A 43 0.86 1.61 8.42
N GLU A 44 1.81 0.90 9.04
CA GLU A 44 3.23 1.15 8.78
C GLU A 44 3.61 0.73 7.35
N PRO A 45 4.39 1.55 6.63
CA PRO A 45 4.96 1.17 5.35
C PRO A 45 5.99 0.04 5.46
N MET A 46 6.05 -0.82 4.44
CA MET A 46 6.97 -1.97 4.37
C MET A 46 8.25 -1.67 3.59
N VAL A 47 8.45 -0.42 3.16
CA VAL A 47 9.63 0.06 2.43
C VAL A 47 10.20 1.31 3.11
N GLU A 48 11.53 1.44 3.13
CA GLU A 48 12.24 2.50 3.86
C GLU A 48 11.98 3.91 3.30
N GLU A 49 11.77 4.03 1.99
CA GLU A 49 11.55 5.32 1.31
C GLU A 49 10.06 5.67 1.15
N ALA A 50 9.22 5.17 2.04
CA ALA A 50 7.80 5.46 2.02
C ALA A 50 7.50 6.95 2.27
N ASN A 51 6.59 7.50 1.47
CA ASN A 51 6.08 8.85 1.67
C ASN A 51 4.63 8.78 2.15
N PRO A 52 4.31 9.27 3.37
CA PRO A 52 2.96 9.22 3.92
C PRO A 52 1.95 10.02 3.09
N GLU A 53 2.38 11.09 2.43
CA GLU A 53 1.53 11.92 1.55
C GLU A 53 1.28 11.27 0.18
N LYS A 54 1.95 10.14 -0.12
CA LYS A 54 1.84 9.43 -1.40
C LYS A 54 1.54 7.95 -1.21
N ALA A 55 0.50 7.65 -0.45
CA ALA A 55 0.08 6.29 -0.12
C ALA A 55 -0.02 5.35 -1.34
N VAL A 56 -0.52 5.82 -2.49
CA VAL A 56 -0.60 5.01 -3.73
C VAL A 56 0.78 4.68 -4.28
N SER A 57 1.70 5.64 -4.30
CA SER A 57 3.08 5.40 -4.77
C SER A 57 3.84 4.49 -3.83
N THR A 58 3.63 4.65 -2.51
CA THR A 58 4.18 3.75 -1.49
C THR A 58 3.64 2.33 -1.67
N ALA A 59 2.32 2.15 -1.86
CA ALA A 59 1.72 0.85 -2.11
C ALA A 59 2.31 0.16 -3.36
N PHE A 60 2.47 0.88 -4.47
CA PHE A 60 3.13 0.30 -5.66
C PHE A 60 4.60 -0.03 -5.41
N SER A 61 5.30 0.73 -4.58
CA SER A 61 6.70 0.43 -4.20
C SER A 61 6.79 -0.84 -3.36
N GLU A 62 5.80 -1.09 -2.48
CA GLU A 62 5.69 -2.33 -1.71
C GLU A 62 5.34 -3.54 -2.59
N ILE A 63 4.45 -3.36 -3.58
CA ILE A 63 4.13 -4.39 -4.59
C ILE A 63 5.39 -4.75 -5.38
N ALA A 64 6.11 -3.75 -5.89
CA ALA A 64 7.34 -3.96 -6.65
C ALA A 64 8.47 -4.62 -5.84
N ALA A 65 8.40 -4.56 -4.50
CA ALA A 65 9.34 -5.20 -3.59
C ALA A 65 8.85 -6.58 -3.09
N SER A 66 7.76 -7.11 -3.67
CA SER A 66 7.13 -8.39 -3.30
C SER A 66 6.81 -8.48 -1.80
N ARG A 67 6.45 -7.35 -1.16
CA ARG A 67 6.20 -7.28 0.29
C ARG A 67 4.74 -7.56 0.68
N LEU A 68 3.84 -7.62 -0.30
CA LEU A 68 2.41 -7.83 -0.07
C LEU A 68 2.01 -9.27 -0.40
N ASP A 69 1.35 -9.93 0.53
CA ASP A 69 0.74 -11.23 0.29
C ASP A 69 -0.62 -11.03 -0.40
N VAL A 70 -0.63 -11.16 -1.73
CA VAL A 70 -1.83 -10.99 -2.56
C VAL A 70 -2.50 -12.34 -2.73
N SER A 71 -3.28 -12.75 -1.72
CA SER A 71 -4.13 -13.93 -1.86
C SER A 71 -5.36 -13.61 -2.71
N THR A 72 -5.65 -14.47 -3.69
CA THR A 72 -6.89 -14.42 -4.48
C THR A 72 -8.06 -15.09 -3.78
N GLU A 73 -7.84 -15.69 -2.61
CA GLU A 73 -8.92 -16.25 -1.82
C GLU A 73 -9.76 -15.11 -1.23
N PRO A 74 -11.10 -15.19 -1.29
CA PRO A 74 -11.94 -14.19 -0.68
C PRO A 74 -11.66 -14.16 0.82
N GLN A 75 -11.05 -13.08 1.30
CA GLN A 75 -10.94 -12.86 2.73
C GLN A 75 -12.36 -12.73 3.28
N PRO A 76 -12.71 -13.44 4.38
CA PRO A 76 -13.98 -13.22 5.04
C PRO A 76 -14.10 -11.73 5.38
N PRO A 77 -15.31 -11.15 5.34
CA PRO A 77 -15.51 -9.74 5.66
C PRO A 77 -14.78 -9.44 6.96
N GLN A 78 -13.82 -8.52 6.89
CA GLN A 78 -13.08 -8.07 8.06
C GLN A 78 -14.13 -7.53 9.04
N GLN A 79 -14.31 -8.22 10.16
CA GLN A 79 -15.17 -7.73 11.22
C GLN A 79 -14.57 -6.38 11.65
N GLU A 80 -15.21 -5.27 11.27
CA GLU A 80 -14.93 -4.00 11.91
C GLU A 80 -15.14 -4.24 13.40
N ASN A 81 -14.05 -4.17 14.16
CA ASN A 81 -14.10 -4.25 15.60
C ASN A 81 -14.69 -2.91 16.07
N VAL A 82 -16.01 -2.74 15.88
CA VAL A 82 -16.76 -1.66 16.46
C VAL A 82 -16.80 -1.93 17.95
N GLU A 83 -15.94 -1.26 18.70
CA GLU A 83 -16.11 -1.21 20.14
C GLU A 83 -17.53 -0.71 20.40
N PRO A 84 -18.35 -1.45 21.19
CA PRO A 84 -19.70 -1.01 21.48
C PRO A 84 -19.61 0.36 22.16
N LEU A 85 -20.31 1.34 21.59
CA LEU A 85 -20.51 2.62 22.25
C LEU A 85 -21.26 2.34 23.54
N ASP A 86 -20.60 2.58 24.67
CA ASP A 86 -21.22 2.58 25.98
C ASP A 86 -22.31 3.67 25.99
N ILE A 87 -23.56 3.26 25.72
CA ILE A 87 -24.72 4.12 25.94
C ILE A 87 -25.04 3.99 27.43
N GLU A 88 -24.55 4.93 28.23
CA GLU A 88 -25.00 5.08 29.62
C GLU A 88 -26.51 5.40 29.63
N GLU A 89 -27.29 4.58 30.34
CA GLU A 89 -28.74 4.70 30.55
C GLU A 89 -29.11 5.86 31.49
#